data_AF-A0AA41MNT2-F1
#
_entry.id   AF-A0AA41MNT2-F1
#
_cell.length_a   1.000
_cell.length_b   1.000
_cell.length_c   1.000
_cell.angle_alpha   90.00
_cell.angle_beta   90.00
_cell.angle_gamma   90.00
#
_symmetry.space_group_name_H-M   'P 1'
#
loop_
_entity.id
_entity.type
_entity.pdbx_description
1 polymer ?
#
loop_
_entity_poly.entity_id
_entity_poly.type
_entity_poly.pdbx_seq_one_letter_code
_entity_poly.pdbx_strand_id
1 'polypeptide(L)'
;GNYVHLLARIDDDLVIRAYTPVSSDDDQGFVDLIIKIYFKNVHPSYPEGGKMTQYLENMKIGDTILFRGPTGRLFYQGPGITPMLQLIRHITKNPSDKTRMSLIFANQTEEDILMRKELEEIARTHLDQFKLWYTLDRPPLGWKYSSGFVTADMIKEHLPPPGKTTLILVCGPPPLIQKAAHPNLEKLGYTKDMIFTY
;
A
#
# COMPACT_ATOMS: atom_id res chain seq x y z
N GLY A 1 -8.63 7.82 0.90
CA GLY A 1 -7.62 8.24 -0.08
C GLY A 1 -6.80 9.46 0.34
N ASN A 2 -7.15 10.13 1.44
CA ASN A 2 -6.31 11.17 2.01
C ASN A 2 -5.30 10.55 2.98
N TYR A 3 -4.21 11.26 3.20
CA TYR A 3 -3.14 10.87 4.10
C TYR A 3 -2.82 12.02 5.04
N VAL A 4 -1.99 11.73 6.02
CA VAL A 4 -1.57 12.67 7.07
C VAL A 4 -0.06 12.71 7.11
N HIS A 5 0.50 13.79 7.63
CA HIS A 5 1.92 13.91 7.88
C HIS A 5 2.18 13.78 9.37
N LEU A 6 3.11 12.89 9.72
CA LEU A 6 3.77 12.91 11.02
C LEU A 6 5.02 13.77 10.92
N LEU A 7 5.22 14.62 11.92
CA LEU A 7 6.36 15.50 12.03
C LEU A 7 7.05 15.27 13.38
N ALA A 8 8.35 15.03 13.33
CA ALA A 8 9.18 14.87 14.53
C ALA A 8 10.55 15.51 14.29
N ARG A 9 11.17 16.04 15.34
CA ARG A 9 12.57 16.45 15.32
C ARG A 9 13.41 15.25 15.75
N ILE A 10 14.20 14.69 14.85
CA ILE A 10 15.00 13.48 15.04
C ILE A 10 16.44 13.83 14.69
N ASP A 11 17.36 13.71 15.67
CA ASP A 11 18.78 14.07 15.51
C ASP A 11 18.97 15.48 14.88
N ASP A 12 18.26 16.46 15.45
CA ASP A 12 18.19 17.86 15.00
C ASP A 12 17.55 18.15 13.63
N ASP A 13 17.21 17.11 12.86
CA ASP A 13 16.47 17.24 11.61
C ASP A 13 14.95 17.27 11.85
N LEU A 14 14.24 18.18 11.16
CA LEU A 14 12.79 18.07 11.03
C LEU A 14 12.45 16.97 10.01
N VAL A 15 11.99 15.82 10.51
CA VAL A 15 11.59 14.69 9.69
C VAL A 15 10.08 14.70 9.50
N ILE A 16 9.65 14.77 8.25
CA ILE A 16 8.23 14.75 7.86
C ILE A 16 7.98 13.50 7.02
N ARG A 17 6.97 12.70 7.38
CA ARG A 17 6.59 11.50 6.61
C ARG A 17 5.07 11.37 6.48
N ALA A 18 4.66 10.93 5.30
CA ALA A 18 3.27 10.66 4.97
C ALA A 18 2.84 9.27 5.49
N TYR A 19 1.67 9.20 6.10
CA TYR A 19 1.03 7.95 6.53
C TYR A 19 -0.44 7.99 6.16
N THR A 20 -0.99 6.84 5.78
CA THR A 20 -2.42 6.70 5.52
C THR A 20 -3.04 5.95 6.69
N PRO A 21 -3.93 6.58 7.49
CA PRO A 21 -4.62 5.90 8.58
C PRO A 21 -5.38 4.68 8.09
N VAL A 22 -5.45 3.64 8.92
CA VAL A 22 -6.32 2.50 8.64
C VAL A 22 -7.68 2.67 9.32
N SER A 23 -7.76 3.44 10.40
CA SER A 23 -9.03 3.89 10.96
C SER A 23 -9.76 4.85 10.01
N SER A 24 -11.04 5.07 10.30
CA SER A 24 -11.97 5.89 9.54
C SER A 24 -12.60 6.98 10.40
N ASP A 25 -13.34 7.91 9.80
CA ASP A 25 -14.05 8.96 10.53
C ASP A 25 -15.20 8.42 11.41
N ASP A 26 -15.57 7.14 11.24
CA ASP A 26 -16.52 6.45 12.11
C ASP A 26 -15.89 6.01 13.45
N ASP A 27 -14.56 5.94 13.52
CA ASP A 27 -13.79 5.57 14.71
C ASP A 27 -13.57 6.79 15.61
N GLN A 28 -14.30 6.86 16.72
CA GLN A 28 -14.31 8.05 17.57
C GLN A 28 -13.20 8.03 18.63
N GLY A 29 -12.41 9.10 18.68
CA GLY A 29 -11.45 9.36 19.76
C GLY A 29 -10.06 8.77 19.57
N PHE A 30 -9.79 8.06 18.47
CA PHE A 30 -8.47 7.51 18.15
C PHE A 30 -8.18 7.51 16.65
N VAL A 31 -6.90 7.32 16.30
CA VAL A 31 -6.45 7.11 14.93
C VAL A 31 -5.43 5.98 14.90
N ASP A 32 -5.66 4.99 14.04
CA ASP A 32 -4.76 3.85 13.89
C ASP A 32 -3.88 4.02 12.65
N LEU A 33 -2.57 3.84 12.84
CA LEU A 33 -1.59 3.78 11.77
C LEU A 33 -0.93 2.39 11.75
N ILE A 34 -0.79 1.81 10.56
CA ILE A 34 0.00 0.59 10.38
C ILE A 34 1.32 0.97 9.76
N ILE A 35 2.40 0.71 10.49
CA ILE A 35 3.73 1.18 10.14
C ILE A 35 4.69 0.00 10.18
N LYS A 36 5.30 -0.31 9.04
CA LYS A 36 6.41 -1.27 8.99
C LYS A 36 7.65 -0.60 9.56
N ILE A 37 8.26 -1.22 10.58
CA ILE A 37 9.48 -0.71 11.18
C ILE A 37 10.69 -1.12 10.34
N TYR A 38 11.45 -0.13 9.88
CA TYR A 38 12.72 -0.34 9.18
C TYR A 38 13.87 -0.18 10.17
N PHE A 39 14.29 -1.27 10.79
CA PHE A 39 15.41 -1.27 11.74
C PHE A 39 16.76 -1.05 11.05
N LYS A 40 17.67 -0.36 11.74
CA LYS A 40 19.09 -0.28 11.37
C LYS A 40 19.75 -1.67 11.32
N ASN A 41 20.78 -1.80 10.51
CA ASN A 41 21.58 -3.03 10.32
C ASN A 41 20.81 -4.25 9.78
N VAL A 42 19.62 -4.06 9.21
CA VAL A 42 18.84 -5.16 8.59
C VAL A 42 19.05 -5.24 7.08
N HIS A 43 18.96 -4.11 6.37
CA HIS A 43 19.07 -4.09 4.91
C HIS A 43 20.43 -3.54 4.46
N PRO A 44 21.21 -4.25 3.63
CA PRO A 44 22.58 -3.86 3.28
C PRO A 44 22.67 -2.51 2.57
N SER A 45 21.67 -2.16 1.74
CA SER A 45 21.61 -0.86 1.06
C SER A 45 21.09 0.29 1.95
N TYR A 46 20.53 -0.01 3.12
CA TYR A 46 19.94 0.98 4.03
C TYR A 46 20.37 0.69 5.49
N PRO A 47 21.67 0.79 5.80
CA PRO A 47 22.22 0.38 7.09
C PRO A 47 21.65 1.20 8.27
N GLU A 48 21.30 2.47 8.05
CA GLU A 48 20.73 3.34 9.09
C GLU A 48 19.24 3.07 9.40
N GLY A 49 18.57 2.25 8.59
CA GLY A 49 17.14 2.01 8.72
C GLY A 49 16.28 3.25 8.42
N GLY A 50 15.04 3.26 8.92
CA GLY A 50 14.10 4.35 8.72
C GLY A 50 14.09 5.32 9.91
N LYS A 51 14.41 6.61 9.68
CA LYS A 51 14.42 7.66 10.72
C LYS A 51 13.09 7.73 11.49
N MET A 52 11.99 8.00 10.78
CA MET A 52 10.66 8.15 11.42
C MET A 52 10.14 6.84 12.00
N THR A 53 10.31 5.70 11.32
CA THR A 53 9.77 4.43 11.81
C THR A 53 10.47 3.95 13.08
N GLN A 54 11.79 4.13 13.18
CA GLN A 54 12.52 3.82 14.41
C GLN A 54 12.22 4.83 15.53
N TYR A 55 11.96 6.11 15.21
CA TYR A 55 11.49 7.07 16.19
C TYR A 55 10.14 6.65 16.80
N LEU A 56 9.19 6.24 15.96
CA LEU A 56 7.87 5.77 16.39
C LEU A 56 7.94 4.49 17.23
N GLU A 57 8.79 3.54 16.86
CA GLU A 57 9.03 2.31 17.63
C GLU A 57 9.53 2.59 19.06
N ASN A 58 10.27 3.68 19.25
CA ASN A 58 10.84 4.06 20.55
C ASN A 58 9.91 4.97 21.38
N MET A 59 8.76 5.38 20.85
CA MET A 59 7.78 6.16 21.60
C MET A 59 7.15 5.29 22.69
N LYS A 60 6.95 5.89 23.86
CA LYS A 60 6.25 5.27 24.99
C LYS A 60 4.78 5.68 24.99
N ILE A 61 3.94 4.86 25.61
CA ILE A 61 2.55 5.23 25.86
C ILE A 61 2.53 6.56 26.63
N GLY A 62 1.82 7.55 26.10
CA GLY A 62 1.74 8.91 26.63
C GLY A 62 2.62 9.93 25.89
N ASP A 63 3.58 9.48 25.07
CA ASP A 63 4.34 10.38 24.19
C ASP A 63 3.45 10.97 23.10
N THR A 64 3.83 12.14 22.59
CA THR A 64 3.07 12.87 21.55
C THR A 64 3.91 13.08 20.30
N ILE A 65 3.24 13.13 19.15
CA ILE A 65 3.84 13.46 17.86
C ILE A 65 2.95 14.45 17.11
N LEU A 66 3.58 15.36 16.35
CA LEU A 66 2.84 16.35 15.58
C LEU A 66 2.18 15.69 14.36
N PHE A 67 0.91 16.02 14.17
CA PHE A 67 0.05 15.46 13.14
C PHE A 67 -0.50 16.59 12.27
N ARG A 68 -0.37 16.48 10.94
CA ARG A 68 -0.87 17.49 9.99
C ARG A 68 -1.63 16.85 8.85
N GLY A 69 -2.88 17.26 8.65
CA GLY A 69 -3.74 16.78 7.57
C GLY A 69 -5.21 17.15 7.78
N PRO A 70 -6.14 16.58 7.00
CA PRO A 70 -5.87 15.67 5.88
C PRO A 70 -5.16 16.40 4.73
N THR A 71 -4.25 15.70 4.04
CA THR A 71 -3.64 16.17 2.80
C THR A 71 -3.96 15.18 1.69
N GLY A 72 -4.08 15.70 0.46
CA GLY A 72 -4.36 14.93 -0.73
C GLY A 72 -5.76 15.13 -1.27
N ARG A 73 -5.88 14.96 -2.60
CA ARG A 73 -7.11 14.49 -3.26
C ARG A 73 -6.94 13.07 -3.81
N LEU A 74 -5.77 12.43 -3.57
CA LEU A 74 -5.34 11.05 -3.86
C LEU A 74 -3.78 10.90 -3.89
N PHE A 75 -2.93 11.87 -3.54
CA PHE A 75 -1.47 11.68 -3.60
C PHE A 75 -0.94 10.88 -2.39
N TYR A 76 -0.03 9.91 -2.52
CA TYR A 76 0.70 9.26 -1.41
C TYR A 76 2.05 8.67 -1.88
N GLN A 77 3.15 9.39 -1.66
CA GLN A 77 4.49 8.91 -2.04
C GLN A 77 5.14 8.08 -0.93
N GLY A 78 4.44 7.05 -0.44
CA GLY A 78 4.97 6.11 0.55
C GLY A 78 4.89 4.67 0.07
N PRO A 79 5.70 3.75 0.60
CA PRO A 79 5.47 2.34 0.38
C PRO A 79 4.20 1.92 1.14
N GLY A 80 3.42 1.00 0.57
CA GLY A 80 2.46 0.22 1.37
C GLY A 80 1.06 0.09 0.78
N ILE A 81 0.32 -0.84 1.38
CA ILE A 81 -1.02 -1.22 1.01
C ILE A 81 -2.10 -0.26 1.54
N THR A 82 -1.77 0.61 2.49
CA THR A 82 -2.74 1.37 3.28
C THR A 82 -3.66 2.29 2.45
N PRO A 83 -3.24 2.98 1.37
CA PRO A 83 -4.17 3.70 0.51
C PRO A 83 -5.18 2.78 -0.18
N MET A 84 -4.73 1.59 -0.61
CA MET A 84 -5.60 0.60 -1.25
C MET A 84 -6.56 -0.01 -0.23
N LEU A 85 -6.08 -0.32 0.98
CA LEU A 85 -6.89 -0.90 2.04
C LEU A 85 -8.03 0.04 2.46
N GLN A 86 -7.78 1.35 2.57
CA GLN A 86 -8.84 2.33 2.82
C GLN A 86 -9.95 2.26 1.76
N LEU A 87 -9.57 2.21 0.48
CA LEU A 87 -10.53 2.16 -0.63
C LEU A 87 -11.30 0.84 -0.63
N ILE A 88 -10.59 -0.28 -0.42
CA ILE A 88 -11.19 -1.61 -0.33
C ILE A 88 -12.23 -1.64 0.80
N ARG A 89 -11.87 -1.20 2.02
CA ARG A 89 -12.78 -1.13 3.17
C ARG A 89 -13.99 -0.25 2.88
N HIS A 90 -13.79 0.92 2.27
CA HIS A 90 -14.89 1.83 1.96
C HIS A 90 -15.89 1.19 0.98
N ILE A 91 -15.39 0.58 -0.08
CA ILE A 91 -16.22 -0.08 -1.09
C ILE A 91 -16.97 -1.28 -0.48
N THR A 92 -16.29 -2.14 0.28
CA THR A 92 -16.90 -3.36 0.83
C THR A 92 -17.85 -3.08 1.99
N LYS A 93 -17.69 -1.97 2.70
CA LYS A 93 -18.63 -1.53 3.74
C LYS A 93 -19.99 -1.09 3.16
N ASN A 94 -20.03 -0.68 1.89
CA ASN A 94 -21.26 -0.24 1.22
C ASN A 94 -21.82 -1.33 0.29
N PRO A 95 -22.87 -2.08 0.67
CA PRO A 95 -23.43 -3.15 -0.16
C PRO A 95 -24.08 -2.66 -1.47
N SER A 96 -24.37 -1.35 -1.58
CA SER A 96 -24.86 -0.74 -2.80
C SER A 96 -23.75 -0.39 -3.81
N ASP A 97 -22.50 -0.30 -3.35
CA ASP A 97 -21.35 -0.06 -4.22
C ASP A 97 -21.04 -1.33 -5.03
N LYS A 98 -20.97 -1.19 -6.36
CA LYS A 98 -20.73 -2.30 -7.30
C LYS A 98 -19.35 -2.24 -7.94
N THR A 99 -18.47 -1.36 -7.45
CA THR A 99 -17.10 -1.22 -7.94
C THR A 99 -16.36 -2.55 -7.78
N ARG A 100 -15.84 -3.09 -8.88
CA ARG A 100 -15.03 -4.31 -8.87
C ARG A 100 -13.57 -3.95 -8.74
N MET A 101 -12.87 -4.67 -7.89
CA MET A 101 -11.50 -4.41 -7.48
C MET A 101 -10.63 -5.62 -7.74
N SER A 102 -9.43 -5.38 -8.26
CA SER A 102 -8.35 -6.37 -8.36
C SER A 102 -7.09 -5.79 -7.74
N LEU A 103 -6.41 -6.58 -6.91
CA LEU A 103 -5.17 -6.19 -6.26
C LEU A 103 -4.07 -7.20 -6.59
N ILE A 104 -2.96 -6.71 -7.14
CA ILE A 104 -1.66 -7.40 -7.11
C ILE A 104 -0.86 -6.77 -5.97
N PHE A 105 -0.51 -7.55 -4.95
CA PHE A 105 0.26 -7.07 -3.81
C PHE A 105 1.65 -7.71 -3.76
N ALA A 106 2.67 -6.90 -4.08
CA ALA A 106 4.06 -7.31 -4.16
C ALA A 106 4.81 -7.04 -2.84
N ASN A 107 5.51 -8.06 -2.33
CA ASN A 107 6.31 -7.99 -1.10
C ASN A 107 7.64 -8.74 -1.28
N GLN A 108 8.61 -8.58 -0.37
CA GLN A 108 9.86 -9.33 -0.51
C GLN A 108 9.71 -10.78 -0.04
N THR A 109 9.13 -11.00 1.14
CA THR A 109 8.85 -12.33 1.70
C THR A 109 7.38 -12.47 2.11
N GLU A 110 6.96 -13.68 2.46
CA GLU A 110 5.59 -13.95 2.92
C GLU A 110 5.27 -13.23 4.25
N GLU A 111 6.28 -13.08 5.13
CA GLU A 111 6.16 -12.39 6.42
C GLU A 111 6.00 -10.87 6.27
N ASP A 112 6.41 -10.33 5.13
CA ASP A 112 6.30 -8.89 4.84
C ASP A 112 4.88 -8.46 4.43
N ILE A 113 3.96 -9.41 4.19
CA ILE A 113 2.61 -9.12 3.71
C ILE A 113 1.77 -8.50 4.84
N LEU A 114 1.68 -7.17 4.83
CA LEU A 114 0.84 -6.42 5.76
C LEU A 114 -0.64 -6.70 5.51
N MET A 115 -1.42 -6.85 6.59
CA MET A 115 -2.88 -7.03 6.55
C MET A 115 -3.36 -8.24 5.76
N ARG A 116 -2.52 -9.27 5.61
CA ARG A 116 -2.85 -10.48 4.85
C ARG A 116 -4.17 -11.12 5.27
N LYS A 117 -4.36 -11.38 6.57
CA LYS A 117 -5.57 -12.04 7.08
C LYS A 117 -6.84 -11.28 6.72
N GLU A 118 -6.79 -9.96 6.81
CA GLU A 118 -7.93 -9.11 6.44
C GLU A 118 -8.17 -9.12 4.93
N LEU A 119 -7.13 -8.96 4.12
CA LEU A 119 -7.27 -8.99 2.65
C LEU A 119 -7.85 -10.32 2.17
N GLU A 120 -7.38 -11.44 2.74
CA GLU A 120 -7.89 -12.78 2.43
C GLU A 120 -9.34 -12.95 2.87
N GLU A 121 -9.71 -12.43 4.04
CA GLU A 121 -11.09 -12.46 4.52
C GLU A 121 -12.02 -11.62 3.62
N ILE A 122 -11.58 -10.44 3.18
CA ILE A 122 -12.34 -9.63 2.22
C ILE A 122 -12.48 -10.37 0.89
N ALA A 123 -11.41 -10.98 0.38
CA ALA A 123 -11.45 -11.76 -0.86
C ALA A 123 -12.41 -12.96 -0.75
N ARG A 124 -12.48 -13.61 0.42
CA ARG A 124 -13.38 -14.72 0.70
C ARG A 124 -14.85 -14.29 0.79
N THR A 125 -15.12 -13.12 1.38
CA THR A 125 -16.48 -12.63 1.62
C THR A 125 -17.06 -11.83 0.46
N HIS A 126 -16.21 -11.29 -0.43
CA HIS A 126 -16.59 -10.44 -1.56
C HIS A 126 -16.08 -11.01 -2.90
N LEU A 127 -16.22 -12.32 -3.13
CA LEU A 127 -15.63 -13.04 -4.27
C LEU A 127 -15.92 -12.44 -5.65
N ASP A 128 -17.12 -11.88 -5.86
CA ASP A 128 -17.52 -11.26 -7.13
C ASP A 128 -16.97 -9.84 -7.33
N GLN A 129 -16.56 -9.20 -6.23
CA GLN A 129 -16.19 -7.80 -6.16
C GLN A 129 -14.69 -7.59 -5.92
N PHE A 130 -13.99 -8.47 -5.20
CA PHE A 130 -12.57 -8.31 -4.86
C PHE A 130 -11.74 -9.53 -5.25
N LYS A 131 -10.78 -9.32 -6.15
CA LYS A 131 -9.77 -10.30 -6.54
C LYS A 131 -8.42 -9.94 -5.91
N LEU A 132 -7.79 -10.92 -5.30
CA LEU A 132 -6.52 -10.75 -4.60
C LEU A 132 -5.46 -11.68 -5.18
N TRP A 133 -4.33 -11.11 -5.55
CA TRP A 133 -3.16 -11.84 -6.02
C TRP A 133 -1.88 -11.32 -5.37
N TYR A 134 -0.95 -12.23 -5.08
CA TYR A 134 0.32 -11.89 -4.46
C TYR A 134 1.51 -12.17 -5.38
N THR A 135 2.60 -11.44 -5.18
CA THR A 135 3.91 -11.84 -5.71
C THR A 135 5.00 -11.56 -4.71
N LEU A 136 5.97 -12.47 -4.61
CA LEU A 136 7.07 -12.37 -3.66
C LEU A 136 8.44 -12.39 -4.36
N ASP A 137 9.36 -11.53 -3.94
CA ASP A 137 10.76 -11.60 -4.42
C ASP A 137 11.44 -12.91 -3.99
N ARG A 138 11.16 -13.36 -2.76
CA ARG A 138 11.72 -14.55 -2.13
C ARG A 138 10.59 -15.41 -1.55
N PRO A 139 9.86 -16.18 -2.37
CA PRO A 139 8.77 -17.01 -1.90
C PRO A 139 9.28 -18.24 -1.12
N PRO A 140 8.53 -18.72 -0.12
CA PRO A 140 8.82 -20.00 0.53
C PRO A 140 8.42 -21.18 -0.36
N LEU A 141 8.87 -22.39 0.04
CA LEU A 141 8.46 -23.62 -0.63
C LEU A 141 6.94 -23.81 -0.56
N GLY A 142 6.31 -24.15 -1.69
CA GLY A 142 4.87 -24.34 -1.76
C GLY A 142 4.05 -23.05 -1.91
N TRP A 143 4.71 -21.91 -2.17
CA TRP A 143 4.03 -20.66 -2.50
C TRP A 143 3.12 -20.83 -3.72
N LYS A 144 1.85 -20.43 -3.56
CA LYS A 144 0.78 -20.70 -4.55
C LYS A 144 0.57 -19.57 -5.55
N TYR A 145 1.23 -18.43 -5.34
CA TYR A 145 1.06 -17.24 -6.17
C TYR A 145 2.34 -16.96 -6.97
N SER A 146 2.42 -15.78 -7.58
CA SER A 146 3.56 -15.40 -8.41
C SER A 146 4.84 -15.17 -7.60
N SER A 147 5.97 -15.18 -8.31
CA SER A 147 7.31 -14.90 -7.79
C SER A 147 8.00 -13.83 -8.62
N GLY A 148 8.80 -12.98 -7.97
CA GLY A 148 9.53 -11.86 -8.55
C GLY A 148 8.72 -10.56 -8.65
N PHE A 149 9.28 -9.60 -9.39
CA PHE A 149 8.65 -8.31 -9.63
C PHE A 149 7.40 -8.44 -10.50
N VAL A 150 6.52 -7.43 -10.40
CA VAL A 150 5.29 -7.35 -11.21
C VAL A 150 5.63 -7.36 -12.71
N THR A 151 5.05 -8.31 -13.44
CA THR A 151 5.22 -8.45 -14.90
C THR A 151 3.95 -8.08 -15.67
N ALA A 152 4.09 -7.89 -16.98
CA ALA A 152 2.95 -7.70 -17.87
C ALA A 152 1.98 -8.89 -17.85
N ASP A 153 2.48 -10.13 -17.73
CA ASP A 153 1.62 -11.31 -17.66
C ASP A 153 0.79 -11.32 -16.38
N MET A 154 1.38 -10.98 -15.24
CA MET A 154 0.65 -10.84 -13.97
C MET A 154 -0.45 -9.77 -14.08
N ILE A 155 -0.14 -8.61 -14.67
CA ILE A 155 -1.12 -7.54 -14.87
C ILE A 155 -2.25 -8.02 -15.78
N LYS A 156 -1.93 -8.66 -16.90
CA LYS A 156 -2.91 -9.16 -17.86
C LYS A 156 -3.83 -10.22 -17.27
N GLU A 157 -3.30 -11.09 -16.41
CA GLU A 157 -4.06 -12.18 -15.80
C GLU A 157 -4.92 -11.72 -14.61
N HIS A 158 -4.41 -10.81 -13.79
CA HIS A 158 -5.03 -10.51 -12.49
C HIS A 158 -5.68 -9.12 -12.40
N LEU A 159 -5.36 -8.16 -13.28
CA LEU A 159 -5.99 -6.83 -13.31
C LEU A 159 -7.04 -6.71 -14.43
N PRO A 160 -8.04 -5.81 -14.29
CA PRO A 160 -9.03 -5.57 -15.35
C PRO A 160 -8.37 -4.99 -16.60
N PRO A 161 -8.75 -5.43 -17.82
CA PRO A 161 -8.15 -4.94 -19.06
C PRO A 161 -8.36 -3.42 -19.24
N PRO A 162 -7.53 -2.74 -20.06
CA PRO A 162 -7.71 -1.32 -20.34
C PRO A 162 -9.09 -1.07 -20.96
N GLY A 163 -9.76 -0.01 -20.48
CA GLY A 163 -11.13 0.30 -20.88
C GLY A 163 -11.63 1.59 -20.25
N LYS A 164 -12.74 2.12 -20.77
CA LYS A 164 -13.29 3.43 -20.36
C LYS A 164 -13.69 3.51 -18.88
N THR A 165 -13.94 2.37 -18.25
CA THR A 165 -14.35 2.26 -16.84
C THR A 165 -13.23 1.68 -15.97
N THR A 166 -12.03 1.53 -16.52
CA THR A 166 -10.88 0.94 -15.82
C THR A 166 -10.03 2.06 -15.23
N LEU A 167 -9.81 2.00 -13.93
CA LEU A 167 -8.86 2.84 -13.20
C LEU A 167 -7.84 1.93 -12.52
N ILE A 168 -6.56 2.18 -12.76
CA ILE A 168 -5.42 1.51 -12.14
C ILE A 168 -4.81 2.46 -11.13
N LEU A 169 -4.71 2.00 -9.88
CA LEU A 169 -4.06 2.71 -8.81
C LEU A 169 -2.71 2.05 -8.52
N VAL A 170 -1.63 2.82 -8.49
CA VAL A 170 -0.27 2.33 -8.21
C VAL A 170 0.28 3.03 -6.98
N CYS A 171 0.78 2.24 -6.03
CA CYS A 171 1.45 2.73 -4.83
C CYS A 171 2.64 1.82 -4.52
N GLY A 172 3.82 2.38 -4.28
CA GLY A 172 5.01 1.60 -3.98
C GLY A 172 6.31 2.40 -4.11
N PRO A 173 7.46 1.76 -3.87
CA PRO A 173 8.75 2.42 -4.01
C PRO A 173 9.02 2.81 -5.47
N PRO A 174 9.83 3.86 -5.74
CA PRO A 174 10.09 4.33 -7.10
C PRO A 174 10.52 3.25 -8.11
N PRO A 175 11.36 2.24 -7.75
CA PRO A 175 11.68 1.14 -8.67
C PRO A 175 10.45 0.31 -9.08
N LEU A 176 9.51 0.04 -8.18
CA LEU A 176 8.28 -0.69 -8.52
C LEU A 176 7.46 0.13 -9.52
N ILE A 177 7.28 1.42 -9.26
CA ILE A 177 6.46 2.29 -10.11
C ILE A 177 7.10 2.44 -11.50
N GLN A 178 8.36 2.87 -11.55
CA GLN A 178 9.02 3.32 -12.77
C GLN A 178 9.57 2.18 -13.62
N LYS A 179 9.93 1.04 -13.01
CA LYS A 179 10.57 -0.07 -13.74
C LYS A 179 9.66 -1.28 -13.95
N ALA A 180 8.67 -1.49 -13.07
CA ALA A 180 7.80 -2.67 -13.14
C ALA A 180 6.36 -2.31 -13.52
N ALA A 181 5.71 -1.36 -12.83
CA ALA A 181 4.29 -1.07 -13.05
C ALA A 181 4.05 -0.28 -14.34
N HIS A 182 4.57 0.95 -14.44
CA HIS A 182 4.28 1.84 -15.57
C HIS A 182 4.67 1.24 -16.93
N PRO A 183 5.88 0.69 -17.14
CA PRO A 183 6.26 0.13 -18.44
C PRO A 183 5.39 -1.05 -18.87
N ASN A 184 5.00 -1.92 -17.93
CA ASN A 184 4.16 -3.07 -18.24
C ASN A 184 2.70 -2.67 -18.51
N LEU A 185 2.17 -1.67 -17.78
CA LEU A 185 0.85 -1.10 -18.06
C LEU A 185 0.80 -0.44 -19.44
N GLU A 186 1.82 0.36 -19.80
CA GLU A 186 1.90 0.98 -21.13
C GLU A 186 1.97 -0.08 -22.24
N LYS A 187 2.79 -1.13 -22.05
CA LYS A 187 2.88 -2.26 -23.00
C LYS A 187 1.54 -2.97 -23.23
N LEU A 188 0.67 -2.98 -22.23
CA LEU A 188 -0.65 -3.60 -22.30
C LEU A 188 -1.75 -2.65 -22.79
N GLY A 189 -1.42 -1.40 -23.11
CA GLY A 189 -2.36 -0.43 -23.69
C GLY A 189 -3.17 0.38 -22.68
N TYR A 190 -2.76 0.43 -21.41
CA TYR A 190 -3.35 1.36 -20.44
C TYR A 190 -2.85 2.78 -20.74
N THR A 191 -3.78 3.73 -20.86
CA THR A 191 -3.46 5.13 -21.11
C THR A 191 -3.19 5.87 -19.81
N LYS A 192 -2.52 7.03 -19.88
CA LYS A 192 -2.14 7.81 -18.69
C LYS A 192 -3.33 8.25 -17.84
N ASP A 193 -4.48 8.51 -18.45
CA ASP A 193 -5.73 8.86 -17.76
C ASP A 193 -6.35 7.68 -16.99
N MET A 194 -5.98 6.45 -17.34
CA MET A 194 -6.39 5.24 -16.59
C MET A 194 -5.49 4.96 -15.39
N ILE A 195 -4.35 5.65 -15.24
CA ILE A 195 -3.34 5.31 -14.24
C ILE A 195 -3.20 6.48 -13.27
N PHE A 196 -3.49 6.20 -12.00
CA PHE A 196 -3.21 7.11 -10.91
C PHE A 196 -2.10 6.53 -10.03
N THR A 197 -1.04 7.30 -9.81
CA THR A 197 0.07 6.90 -8.93
C THR A 197 0.04 7.77 -7.69
N TYR A 198 -0.02 7.10 -6.54
CA TYR A 198 0.11 7.71 -5.23
C TYR A 198 1.53 8.29 -5.05
#